data_AF-A0A944Y166-F1
#
_entry.id   AF-A0A944Y166-F1
#
_cell.length_a   1.000
_cell.length_b   1.000
_cell.length_c   1.000
_cell.angle_alpha   90.00
_cell.angle_beta   90.00
_cell.angle_gamma   90.00
#
_symmetry.space_group_name_H-M   'P 1'
#
loop_
_entity.id
_entity.type
_entity.pdbx_description
1 polymer ?
#
loop_
_entity_poly.entity_id
_entity_poly.type
_entity_poly.pdbx_seq_one_letter_code
_entity_poly.pdbx_strand_id
1 'polypeptide(L)'
;MAKTEERIASGVIGSALKATRATTKAAQSAEQQIEAFASFVNDTPTAEELSNVPDVGVKEMAAVLGVARLGSFTKTAIELGFSQPGLTRQIQRVEKCYGFKIFDRRSKGANLTPKGQLVTEAFTEALIAVARSVKAAKHLS
;
A
#
# COMPACT_ATOMS: atom_id res chain seq x y z
N MET A 1 -27.84 40.65 29.22
CA MET A 1 -26.97 39.49 29.52
C MET A 1 -27.40 38.20 28.80
N ALA A 2 -28.71 37.94 28.59
CA ALA A 2 -29.19 36.72 27.92
C ALA A 2 -28.70 36.45 26.47
N LYS A 3 -28.40 37.49 25.67
CA LYS A 3 -28.02 37.33 24.25
C LYS A 3 -26.56 36.88 24.02
N THR A 4 -25.72 36.95 25.06
CA THR A 4 -24.30 36.59 24.99
C THR A 4 -24.07 35.11 25.31
N GLU A 5 -24.86 34.53 26.20
CA GLU A 5 -24.77 33.11 26.59
C GLU A 5 -25.32 32.16 25.50
N GLU A 6 -26.40 32.55 24.81
CA GLU A 6 -26.98 31.78 23.70
C GLU A 6 -26.03 31.70 22.48
N ARG A 7 -25.25 32.76 22.22
CA ARG A 7 -24.23 32.78 21.17
C ARG A 7 -23.00 31.92 21.50
N ILE A 8 -22.62 31.83 22.78
CA ILE A 8 -21.50 30.98 23.21
C ILE A 8 -21.91 29.51 23.17
N ALA A 9 -23.11 29.16 23.62
CA ALA A 9 -23.64 27.79 23.56
C ALA A 9 -23.79 27.28 22.11
N SER A 10 -24.30 28.11 21.19
CA SER A 10 -24.45 27.74 19.78
C SER A 10 -23.10 27.52 19.06
N GLY A 11 -22.07 28.32 19.40
CA GLY A 11 -20.72 28.17 18.84
C GLY A 11 -19.97 26.91 19.29
N VAL A 12 -20.12 26.51 20.55
CA VAL A 12 -19.49 25.30 21.11
C VAL A 12 -20.16 24.02 20.58
N ILE A 13 -21.48 24.03 20.40
CA ILE A 13 -22.22 22.89 19.80
C ILE A 13 -21.86 22.75 18.31
N GLY A 14 -21.71 23.86 17.58
CA GLY A 14 -21.32 23.84 16.17
C GLY A 14 -19.90 23.33 15.92
N SER A 15 -18.95 23.64 16.81
CA SER A 15 -17.57 23.13 16.71
C SER A 15 -17.49 21.63 17.05
N ALA A 16 -18.24 21.17 18.06
CA ALA A 16 -18.35 19.75 18.39
C ALA A 16 -19.00 18.93 17.26
N LEU A 17 -20.07 19.45 16.63
CA LEU A 17 -20.71 18.83 15.46
C LEU A 17 -19.81 18.81 14.21
N LYS A 18 -18.97 19.84 14.02
CA LYS A 18 -18.00 19.88 12.92
C LYS A 18 -16.85 18.91 13.14
N ALA A 19 -16.39 18.75 14.39
CA ALA A 19 -15.38 17.77 14.77
C ALA A 19 -15.90 16.33 14.64
N THR A 20 -17.12 16.04 15.08
CA THR A 20 -17.75 14.72 14.90
C THR A 20 -18.03 14.39 13.44
N ARG A 21 -18.39 15.38 12.61
CA ARG A 21 -18.58 15.21 11.15
C ARG A 21 -17.25 15.00 10.40
N ALA A 22 -16.17 15.64 10.85
CA ALA A 22 -14.84 15.43 10.29
C ALA A 22 -14.29 14.03 10.62
N THR A 23 -14.53 13.53 11.84
CA THR A 23 -14.15 12.17 12.24
C THR A 23 -15.03 11.10 11.59
N THR A 24 -16.34 11.34 11.40
CA THR A 24 -17.18 10.43 10.59
C THR A 24 -16.82 10.41 9.12
N LYS A 25 -16.42 11.55 8.53
CA LYS A 25 -15.99 11.58 7.13
C LYS A 25 -14.66 10.86 6.91
N ALA A 26 -13.72 10.97 7.86
CA ALA A 26 -12.47 10.21 7.85
C ALA A 26 -12.71 8.71 8.08
N ALA A 27 -13.63 8.34 8.98
CA ALA A 27 -14.05 6.95 9.19
C ALA A 27 -14.78 6.39 7.95
N GLN A 28 -15.67 7.16 7.33
CA GLN A 28 -16.35 6.77 6.08
C GLN A 28 -15.36 6.62 4.92
N SER A 29 -14.32 7.45 4.82
CA SER A 29 -13.28 7.25 3.81
C SER A 29 -12.43 6.01 4.07
N ALA A 30 -12.16 5.67 5.34
CA ALA A 30 -11.49 4.42 5.70
C ALA A 30 -12.40 3.20 5.46
N GLU A 31 -13.68 3.27 5.78
CA GLU A 31 -14.68 2.22 5.52
C GLU A 31 -14.89 2.01 4.03
N GLN A 32 -15.00 3.09 3.23
CA GLN A 32 -15.08 3.01 1.77
C GLN A 32 -13.80 2.43 1.16
N GLN A 33 -12.63 2.72 1.73
CA GLN A 33 -11.37 2.12 1.31
C GLN A 33 -11.29 0.64 1.67
N ILE A 34 -11.75 0.25 2.87
CA ILE A 34 -11.80 -1.13 3.34
C ILE A 34 -12.84 -1.94 2.55
N GLU A 35 -13.99 -1.37 2.22
CA GLU A 35 -15.06 -2.02 1.46
C GLU A 35 -14.70 -2.16 -0.03
N ALA A 36 -14.07 -1.14 -0.63
CA ALA A 36 -13.49 -1.24 -1.97
C ALA A 36 -12.36 -2.28 -2.04
N PHE A 37 -11.57 -2.39 -0.97
CA PHE A 37 -10.52 -3.39 -0.86
C PHE A 37 -11.08 -4.80 -0.58
N ALA A 38 -12.16 -4.93 0.20
CA ALA A 38 -12.83 -6.21 0.45
C ALA A 38 -13.59 -6.75 -0.77
N SER A 39 -14.12 -5.88 -1.65
CA SER A 39 -14.67 -6.30 -2.94
C SER A 39 -13.57 -6.80 -3.88
N PHE A 40 -12.41 -6.13 -3.89
CA PHE A 40 -11.22 -6.51 -4.66
C PHE A 40 -10.67 -7.91 -4.31
N VAL A 41 -10.84 -8.38 -3.07
CA VAL A 41 -10.38 -9.72 -2.64
C VAL A 41 -11.37 -10.84 -3.03
N ASN A 42 -12.64 -10.52 -3.30
CA ASN A 42 -13.68 -11.50 -3.64
C ASN A 42 -14.01 -11.58 -5.13
N ASP A 43 -13.60 -10.59 -5.94
CA ASP A 43 -13.73 -10.67 -7.40
C ASP A 43 -12.56 -11.43 -8.02
N THR A 44 -12.90 -12.48 -8.77
CA THR A 44 -11.90 -13.13 -9.63
C THR A 44 -11.52 -12.15 -10.72
N PRO A 45 -10.24 -11.79 -10.89
CA PRO A 45 -9.84 -10.83 -11.91
C PRO A 45 -10.26 -11.34 -13.29
N THR A 46 -10.89 -10.45 -14.06
CA THR A 46 -11.31 -10.75 -15.44
C THR A 46 -10.10 -11.04 -16.33
N ALA A 47 -10.32 -11.69 -17.47
CA ALA A 47 -9.24 -11.99 -18.42
C ALA A 47 -8.54 -10.72 -18.95
N GLU A 48 -9.29 -9.61 -19.08
CA GLU A 48 -8.75 -8.31 -19.48
C GLU A 48 -7.93 -7.66 -18.35
N GLU A 49 -8.36 -7.79 -17.10
CA GLU A 49 -7.55 -7.31 -15.96
C GLU A 49 -6.25 -8.12 -15.81
N LEU A 50 -6.29 -9.43 -16.00
CA LEU A 50 -5.11 -10.29 -15.98
C LEU A 50 -4.11 -9.96 -17.09
N SER A 51 -4.59 -9.61 -18.29
CA SER A 51 -3.69 -9.23 -19.40
C SER A 51 -2.99 -7.89 -19.18
N ASN A 52 -3.56 -7.03 -18.33
CA ASN A 52 -2.99 -5.75 -17.93
C ASN A 52 -2.02 -5.86 -16.74
N VAL A 53 -1.91 -7.03 -16.09
CA VAL A 53 -0.95 -7.23 -15.01
C VAL A 53 0.48 -7.23 -15.58
N PRO A 54 1.36 -6.34 -15.10
CA PRO A 54 2.74 -6.31 -15.57
C PRO A 54 3.48 -7.61 -15.24
N ASP A 55 4.35 -8.05 -16.15
CA ASP A 55 5.21 -9.22 -15.94
C ASP A 55 6.26 -8.96 -14.83
N VAL A 56 5.87 -9.33 -13.61
CA VAL A 56 6.66 -9.18 -12.38
C VAL A 56 6.59 -10.49 -11.59
N GLY A 57 7.76 -11.05 -11.31
CA GLY A 57 7.92 -12.29 -10.57
C GLY A 57 8.19 -12.09 -9.07
N VAL A 58 8.10 -13.20 -8.32
CA VAL A 58 8.25 -13.24 -6.85
C VAL A 58 9.54 -12.57 -6.35
N LYS A 59 10.68 -12.74 -7.04
CA LYS A 59 11.95 -12.13 -6.63
C LYS A 59 11.93 -10.60 -6.70
N GLU A 60 11.22 -10.04 -7.66
CA GLU A 60 11.08 -8.59 -7.80
C GLU A 60 10.11 -8.02 -6.77
N MET A 61 9.00 -8.72 -6.54
CA MET A 61 8.08 -8.37 -5.46
C MET A 61 8.83 -8.34 -4.13
N ALA A 62 9.62 -9.37 -3.82
CA ALA A 62 10.45 -9.43 -2.63
C ALA A 62 11.49 -8.30 -2.57
N ALA A 63 12.12 -7.94 -3.69
CA ALA A 63 13.07 -6.82 -3.75
C ALA A 63 12.42 -5.48 -3.41
N VAL A 64 11.23 -5.21 -3.98
CA VAL A 64 10.46 -3.99 -3.69
C VAL A 64 10.04 -3.95 -2.21
N LEU A 65 9.44 -5.03 -1.70
CA LEU A 65 9.02 -5.11 -0.30
C LEU A 65 10.20 -4.98 0.67
N GLY A 66 11.34 -5.57 0.34
CA GLY A 66 12.57 -5.45 1.12
C GLY A 66 13.05 -4.00 1.23
N VAL A 67 13.02 -3.24 0.13
CA VAL A 67 13.42 -1.82 0.15
C VAL A 67 12.40 -0.97 0.89
N ALA A 68 11.11 -1.24 0.72
CA ALA A 68 10.05 -0.56 1.47
C ALA A 68 10.19 -0.76 2.98
N ARG A 69 10.48 -1.99 3.43
CA ARG A 69 10.65 -2.32 4.85
C ARG A 69 11.92 -1.73 5.45
N LEU A 70 13.04 -1.75 4.73
CA LEU A 70 14.34 -1.34 5.26
C LEU A 70 14.69 0.13 5.00
N GLY A 71 13.97 0.80 4.10
CA GLY A 71 14.27 2.17 3.65
C GLY A 71 15.65 2.31 2.99
N SER A 72 16.26 1.20 2.55
CA SER A 72 17.66 1.19 2.07
C SER A 72 17.91 0.11 1.04
N PHE A 73 18.25 0.52 -0.19
CA PHE A 73 18.69 -0.38 -1.25
C PHE A 73 19.90 -1.22 -0.85
N THR A 74 20.88 -0.63 -0.16
CA THR A 74 22.09 -1.36 0.24
C THR A 74 21.78 -2.45 1.26
N LYS A 75 21.00 -2.14 2.31
CA LYS A 75 20.63 -3.14 3.32
C LYS A 75 19.81 -4.28 2.71
N THR A 76 18.84 -3.94 1.86
CA THR A 76 18.02 -4.95 1.18
C THR A 76 18.84 -5.81 0.22
N ALA A 77 19.82 -5.24 -0.48
CA ALA A 77 20.67 -6.01 -1.38
C ALA A 77 21.46 -7.07 -0.60
N ILE A 78 22.03 -6.69 0.55
CA ILE A 78 22.74 -7.61 1.45
C ILE A 78 21.77 -8.70 1.95
N GLU A 79 20.59 -8.31 2.44
CA GLU A 79 19.61 -9.26 2.99
C GLU A 79 19.13 -10.29 1.96
N LEU A 80 18.91 -9.88 0.73
CA LEU A 80 18.38 -10.73 -0.34
C LEU A 80 19.48 -11.38 -1.21
N GLY A 81 20.76 -11.17 -0.89
CA GLY A 81 21.88 -11.74 -1.63
C GLY A 81 22.09 -11.14 -3.03
N PHE A 82 21.67 -9.90 -3.26
CA PHE A 82 21.95 -9.16 -4.48
C PHE A 82 23.19 -8.28 -4.32
N SER A 83 23.84 -7.94 -5.44
CA SER A 83 24.63 -6.71 -5.49
C SER A 83 23.70 -5.49 -5.45
N GLN A 84 24.12 -4.38 -4.84
CA GLN A 84 23.31 -3.15 -4.81
C GLN A 84 22.91 -2.65 -6.22
N PRO A 85 23.80 -2.68 -7.25
CA PRO A 85 23.41 -2.37 -8.62
C PRO A 85 22.40 -3.37 -9.18
N GLY A 86 22.51 -4.65 -8.82
CA GLY A 86 21.56 -5.70 -9.21
C GLY A 86 20.16 -5.46 -8.64
N LEU A 87 20.07 -5.14 -7.34
CA LEU A 87 18.80 -4.77 -6.70
C LEU A 87 18.19 -3.52 -7.33
N THR A 88 19.02 -2.50 -7.61
CA THR A 88 18.55 -1.26 -8.25
C THR A 88 17.97 -1.53 -9.63
N ARG A 89 18.61 -2.38 -10.44
CA ARG A 89 18.10 -2.79 -11.76
C ARG A 89 16.78 -3.55 -11.65
N GLN A 90 16.63 -4.42 -10.65
CA GLN A 90 15.37 -5.13 -10.42
C GLN A 90 14.23 -4.15 -10.14
N ILE A 91 14.43 -3.21 -9.21
CA ILE A 91 13.41 -2.20 -8.88
C ILE A 91 13.11 -1.30 -10.08
N GLN A 92 14.13 -0.90 -10.85
CA GLN A 92 13.92 -0.12 -12.08
C GLN A 92 13.11 -0.88 -13.13
N ARG A 93 13.27 -2.20 -13.24
CA ARG A 93 12.45 -3.01 -14.15
C ARG A 93 10.99 -3.00 -13.71
N VAL A 94 10.72 -3.21 -12.42
CA VAL A 94 9.34 -3.13 -11.89
C VAL A 94 8.73 -1.77 -12.18
N GLU A 95 9.43 -0.67 -11.84
CA GLU A 95 8.97 0.69 -12.12
C GLU A 95 8.70 0.92 -13.62
N LYS A 96 9.47 0.29 -14.51
CA LYS A 96 9.26 0.36 -15.96
C LYS A 96 8.01 -0.40 -16.39
N CYS A 97 7.79 -1.62 -15.89
CA CYS A 97 6.60 -2.40 -16.20
C CYS A 97 5.31 -1.70 -15.74
N TYR A 98 5.36 -1.03 -14.58
CA TYR A 98 4.23 -0.25 -14.05
C TYR A 98 4.08 1.14 -14.69
N GLY A 99 5.10 1.65 -15.38
CA GLY A 99 5.08 3.00 -15.97
C GLY A 99 5.16 4.14 -14.96
N PHE A 100 5.48 3.87 -13.68
CA PHE A 100 5.62 4.89 -12.64
C PHE A 100 6.66 4.53 -11.58
N LYS A 101 7.07 5.52 -10.80
CA LYS A 101 8.03 5.35 -9.70
C LYS A 101 7.36 4.81 -8.44
N ILE A 102 7.95 3.75 -7.88
CA ILE A 102 7.55 3.16 -6.61
C ILE A 102 8.28 3.87 -5.46
N PHE A 103 9.53 4.27 -5.70
CA PHE A 103 10.34 4.97 -4.71
C PHE A 103 10.70 6.40 -5.16
N ASP A 104 10.64 7.35 -4.23
CA ASP A 104 11.24 8.67 -4.40
C ASP A 104 12.74 8.61 -4.06
N ARG A 105 13.56 9.08 -5.01
CA ARG A 105 15.02 9.09 -4.93
C ARG A 105 15.59 10.46 -4.51
N ARG A 106 14.74 11.48 -4.34
CA ARG A 106 15.17 12.84 -3.95
C ARG A 106 15.39 12.99 -2.45
N SER A 107 14.79 12.12 -1.66
CA SER A 107 14.92 12.10 -0.20
C SER A 107 16.09 11.20 0.26
N LYS A 108 16.67 11.51 1.42
CA LYS A 108 17.66 10.63 2.06
C LYS A 108 17.02 9.27 2.39
N GLY A 109 17.52 8.20 1.78
CA GLY A 109 16.95 6.85 1.93
C GLY A 109 15.96 6.48 0.81
N ALA A 110 15.28 5.35 0.97
CA ALA A 110 14.27 4.88 0.02
C ALA A 110 12.87 5.10 0.60
N ASN A 111 12.18 6.14 0.12
CA ASN A 111 10.80 6.43 0.52
C ASN A 111 9.82 6.00 -0.57
N LEU A 112 8.66 5.48 -0.19
CA LEU A 112 7.60 5.13 -1.13
C LEU A 112 6.93 6.38 -1.69
N THR A 113 6.55 6.33 -2.96
CA THR A 113 5.56 7.26 -3.52
C THR A 113 4.15 6.81 -3.10
N PRO A 114 3.11 7.65 -3.24
CA PRO A 114 1.73 7.22 -3.00
C PRO A 114 1.32 6.00 -3.84
N LYS A 115 1.78 5.93 -5.11
CA LYS A 115 1.56 4.75 -5.96
C LYS A 115 2.35 3.53 -5.48
N GLY A 116 3.56 3.76 -4.95
CA GLY A 116 4.40 2.70 -4.40
C GLY A 116 3.79 2.03 -3.17
N GLN A 117 3.09 2.78 -2.33
CA GLN A 117 2.35 2.23 -1.17
C GLN A 117 1.33 1.17 -1.62
N LEU A 118 0.47 1.52 -2.59
CA LEU A 118 -0.52 0.60 -3.17
C LEU A 118 0.13 -0.66 -3.76
N VAL A 119 1.24 -0.51 -4.49
CA VAL A 119 1.98 -1.66 -5.05
C VAL A 119 2.51 -2.58 -3.95
N THR A 120 3.05 -2.01 -2.87
CA THR A 120 3.60 -2.83 -1.77
C THR A 120 2.53 -3.57 -0.97
N GLU A 121 1.34 -2.99 -0.83
CA GLU A 121 0.19 -3.68 -0.21
C GLU A 121 -0.21 -4.89 -1.06
N ALA A 122 -0.47 -4.68 -2.36
CA ALA A 122 -0.83 -5.74 -3.29
C ALA A 122 0.22 -6.87 -3.38
N PHE A 123 1.52 -6.53 -3.42
CA PHE A 123 2.59 -7.53 -3.41
C PHE A 123 2.63 -8.34 -2.11
N THR A 124 2.38 -7.70 -0.98
CA THR A 124 2.34 -8.38 0.32
C THR A 124 1.24 -9.43 0.33
N GLU A 125 0.05 -9.07 -0.12
CA GLU A 125 -1.09 -9.99 -0.21
C GLU A 125 -0.85 -11.14 -1.18
N ALA A 126 -0.36 -10.84 -2.38
CA ALA A 126 -0.06 -11.85 -3.39
C ALA A 126 0.94 -12.89 -2.85
N LEU A 127 2.03 -12.44 -2.21
CA LEU A 127 3.02 -13.35 -1.65
C LEU A 127 2.51 -14.14 -0.44
N ILE A 128 1.63 -13.55 0.38
CA ILE A 128 0.97 -14.26 1.48
C ILE A 128 0.07 -15.37 0.92
N ALA A 129 -0.73 -15.08 -0.11
CA ALA A 129 -1.61 -16.06 -0.75
C ALA A 129 -0.79 -17.22 -1.34
N VAL A 130 0.29 -16.93 -2.07
CA VAL A 130 1.21 -17.93 -2.63
C VAL A 130 1.89 -18.75 -1.52
N ALA A 131 2.36 -18.12 -0.45
CA ALA A 131 3.00 -18.84 0.65
C ALA A 131 2.02 -19.79 1.37
N ARG A 132 0.77 -19.35 1.56
CA ARG A 132 -0.29 -20.16 2.17
C ARG A 132 -0.68 -21.34 1.29
N SER A 133 -0.78 -21.16 -0.02
CA SER A 133 -1.13 -22.27 -0.94
C SER A 133 -0.08 -23.37 -0.91
N VAL A 134 1.21 -23.02 -0.91
CA VAL A 134 2.31 -23.98 -0.78
C VAL A 134 2.23 -24.73 0.55
N LYS A 135 1.96 -24.03 1.65
CA LYS A 135 1.81 -24.65 2.98
C LYS A 135 0.63 -25.63 3.00
N ALA A 136 -0.54 -25.20 2.52
CA ALA A 136 -1.74 -26.03 2.49
C ALA A 136 -1.51 -27.30 1.65
N ALA A 137 -0.95 -27.16 0.44
CA ALA A 137 -0.66 -28.28 -0.45
C ALA A 137 0.28 -29.32 0.18
N LYS A 138 1.26 -28.89 0.98
CA LYS A 138 2.19 -29.80 1.69
C LYS A 138 1.56 -30.59 2.83
N HIS A 139 0.44 -30.14 3.39
CA HIS A 139 -0.26 -30.82 4.49
C HIS A 139 -1.41 -31.72 4.03
N LEU A 140 -1.72 -31.75 2.72
CA LEU A 140 -2.77 -32.55 2.10
C LEU A 140 -2.35 -34.01 1.78
N SER A 141 -1.26 -34.48 2.37
CA SER A 141 -0.72 -35.84 2.21
C SER A 141 -0.93 -36.69 3.46
#